data_AF-A0A6J0M5X2-F1
#
_entry.id   AF-A0A6J0M5X2-F1
#
_cell.length_a   1.000
_cell.length_b   1.000
_cell.length_c   1.000
_cell.angle_alpha   90.00
_cell.angle_beta   90.00
_cell.angle_gamma   90.00
#
_symmetry.space_group_name_H-M   'P 1'
#
loop_
_entity.id
_entity.type
_entity.pdbx_description
1 polymer ?
#
loop_
_entity_poly.entity_id
_entity_poly.type
_entity_poly.pdbx_seq_one_letter_code
_entity_poly.pdbx_strand_id
1 'polypeptide(L)'
;MDKQRKSKHPKTNAYATIVTSSSEEVSSLEWEEIAMTQEEEDLICRMYKLVGERWDLIAGRIPGRTAQVIERFWVMKNHRRA
;
A
#
# COMPACT_ATOMS: atom_id res chain seq x y z
N MET A 1 43.03 -16.00 1.14
CA MET A 1 42.50 -16.79 0.00
C MET A 1 41.00 -16.56 -0.07
N ASP A 2 40.64 -15.38 -0.58
CA ASP A 2 39.30 -14.91 -0.84
C ASP A 2 38.66 -15.69 -1.99
N LYS A 3 37.50 -16.32 -1.76
CA LYS A 3 36.57 -16.77 -2.83
C LYS A 3 35.11 -16.72 -2.35
N GLN A 4 34.58 -15.51 -2.26
CA GLN A 4 33.31 -15.06 -2.86
C GLN A 4 32.18 -16.09 -3.11
N ARG A 5 31.03 -15.91 -2.44
CA ARG A 5 29.69 -16.13 -3.03
C ARG A 5 28.66 -15.14 -2.44
N LYS A 6 28.31 -14.12 -3.23
CA LYS A 6 27.13 -13.27 -3.03
C LYS A 6 25.89 -14.16 -3.02
N SER A 7 25.19 -14.23 -1.87
CA SER A 7 23.83 -14.77 -1.80
C SER A 7 22.89 -13.81 -2.51
N LYS A 8 22.27 -14.29 -3.59
CA LYS A 8 21.13 -13.66 -4.25
C LYS A 8 19.89 -14.04 -3.45
N HIS A 9 19.28 -13.10 -2.75
CA HIS A 9 17.97 -13.34 -2.17
C HIS A 9 16.89 -13.20 -3.26
N PRO A 10 15.92 -14.14 -3.31
CA PRO A 10 14.95 -14.25 -4.38
C PRO A 10 13.90 -13.15 -4.34
N LYS A 11 13.44 -12.75 -5.53
CA LYS A 11 12.19 -12.00 -5.73
C LYS A 11 11.03 -12.90 -5.26
N THR A 12 10.50 -12.65 -4.07
CA THR A 12 9.22 -13.24 -3.65
C THR A 12 8.15 -12.19 -3.84
N ASN A 13 7.50 -12.27 -5.00
CA ASN A 13 6.12 -11.83 -5.16
C ASN A 13 5.26 -12.78 -4.33
N ALA A 14 4.82 -12.31 -3.17
CA ALA A 14 3.82 -12.96 -2.37
C ALA A 14 2.65 -11.98 -2.27
N TYR A 15 1.64 -12.21 -3.10
CA TYR A 15 0.30 -11.64 -2.90
C TYR A 15 -0.15 -12.10 -1.50
N ALA A 16 0.02 -11.21 -0.52
CA ALA A 16 -0.25 -11.50 0.87
C ALA A 16 -1.76 -11.63 1.06
N THR A 17 -2.23 -12.87 1.13
CA THR A 17 -3.53 -13.25 1.66
C THR A 17 -3.64 -12.74 3.10
N ILE A 18 -4.54 -11.78 3.34
CA ILE A 18 -5.17 -11.58 4.65
C ILE A 18 -6.68 -11.51 4.40
N VAL A 19 -7.30 -12.68 4.33
CA VAL A 19 -8.70 -12.80 4.75
C VAL A 19 -8.63 -12.96 6.26
N THR A 20 -8.80 -11.86 6.99
CA THR A 20 -9.16 -11.92 8.41
C THR A 20 -10.67 -12.11 8.46
N SER A 21 -11.08 -13.35 8.71
CA SER A 21 -12.46 -13.72 8.99
C SER A 21 -12.83 -13.24 10.39
N SER A 22 -13.84 -12.36 10.50
CA SER A 22 -14.66 -12.18 11.69
C SER A 22 -16.09 -11.79 11.26
N SER A 23 -17.07 -12.50 11.79
CA SER A 23 -18.47 -12.62 11.33
C SER A 23 -19.35 -11.44 11.80
N GLU A 24 -20.23 -10.98 10.89
CA GLU A 24 -21.52 -10.26 11.10
C GLU A 24 -21.42 -8.91 11.88
N GLU A 25 -21.70 -7.73 11.33
CA GLU A 25 -22.91 -7.29 10.63
C GLU A 25 -22.62 -6.19 9.58
N VAL A 26 -23.43 -6.12 8.53
CA VAL A 26 -23.26 -5.17 7.42
C VAL A 26 -23.79 -3.80 7.83
N SER A 27 -22.90 -2.83 8.07
CA SER A 27 -23.26 -1.41 8.25
C SER A 27 -22.37 -0.50 7.37
N SER A 28 -22.93 -0.13 6.20
CA SER A 28 -22.62 1.03 5.35
C SER A 28 -21.19 1.38 4.92
N LEU A 29 -20.21 0.48 4.96
CA LEU A 29 -18.89 0.75 4.37
C LEU A 29 -18.55 -0.30 3.33
N GLU A 30 -19.26 -0.26 2.20
CA GLU A 30 -18.79 -0.77 0.91
C GLU A 30 -17.69 0.14 0.34
N TRP A 31 -16.80 0.62 1.21
CA TRP A 31 -15.49 1.01 0.78
C TRP A 31 -14.68 -0.27 0.82
N GLU A 32 -14.80 -1.08 -0.24
CA GLU A 32 -13.87 -2.19 -0.55
C GLU A 32 -12.49 -1.80 -0.02
N GLU A 33 -12.03 -2.52 1.00
CA GLU A 33 -10.86 -2.16 1.77
C GLU A 33 -9.69 -2.02 0.82
N ILE A 34 -9.24 -0.78 0.63
CA ILE A 34 -8.02 -0.55 -0.14
C ILE A 34 -6.87 -1.01 0.74
N ALA A 35 -6.56 -2.30 0.63
CA ALA A 35 -5.38 -2.89 1.24
C ALA A 35 -4.14 -2.42 0.45
N MET A 36 -3.30 -1.64 1.11
CA MET A 36 -1.93 -1.32 0.67
C MET A 36 -0.93 -2.20 1.42
N THR A 37 0.19 -2.55 0.79
CA THR A 37 1.30 -3.14 1.53
C THR A 37 2.03 -2.08 2.34
N GLN A 38 2.73 -2.46 3.41
CA GLN A 38 3.53 -1.53 4.20
C GLN A 38 4.54 -0.74 3.34
N GLU A 39 5.08 -1.37 2.30
CA GLU A 39 6.01 -0.74 1.36
C GLU A 39 5.32 0.35 0.52
N GLU A 40 4.10 0.07 0.03
CA GLU A 40 3.26 1.05 -0.67
C GLU A 40 2.87 2.19 0.27
N GLU A 41 2.45 1.89 1.50
CA GLU A 41 2.09 2.89 2.50
C GLU A 41 3.25 3.82 2.84
N ASP A 42 4.44 3.27 3.07
CA ASP A 42 5.65 4.05 3.38
C ASP A 42 6.07 4.91 2.19
N LEU A 43 5.88 4.40 0.97
CA LEU A 43 6.13 5.18 -0.24
C LEU A 43 5.12 6.32 -0.40
N ILE A 44 3.83 6.06 -0.21
CA ILE A 44 2.77 7.07 -0.23
C ILE A 44 3.05 8.13 0.83
N CYS A 45 3.35 7.75 2.07
CA CYS A 45 3.63 8.69 3.16
C CYS A 45 4.86 9.56 2.88
N ARG A 46 5.95 8.99 2.34
CA ARG A 46 7.15 9.74 1.99
C ARG A 46 6.91 10.67 0.80
N MET A 47 6.21 10.20 -0.23
CA MET A 47 5.91 11.02 -1.40
C MET A 47 4.93 12.14 -1.05
N TYR A 48 3.88 11.87 -0.28
CA TYR A 48 2.93 12.88 0.17
C TYR A 48 3.62 14.01 0.96
N LYS A 49 4.60 13.69 1.81
CA LYS A 49 5.42 14.70 2.49
C LYS A 49 6.25 15.58 1.55
N LEU A 50 6.59 15.07 0.37
CA LEU A 50 7.43 15.78 -0.62
C LEU A 50 6.61 16.56 -1.64
N VAL A 51 5.52 15.97 -2.15
CA VAL A 51 4.74 16.51 -3.28
C VAL A 51 3.29 16.84 -2.93
N GLY A 52 2.82 16.50 -1.73
CA GLY A 52 1.44 16.69 -1.29
C GLY A 52 0.45 15.74 -1.97
N GLU A 53 -0.75 16.24 -2.26
CA GLU A 53 -1.88 15.54 -2.88
C GLU A 53 -1.70 15.25 -4.39
N ARG A 54 -0.47 15.26 -4.89
CA ARG A 54 -0.18 14.97 -6.31
C ARG A 54 -0.21 13.46 -6.58
N TRP A 55 -1.39 12.86 -6.46
CA TRP A 55 -1.61 11.42 -6.52
C TRP A 55 -1.10 10.76 -7.80
N ASP A 56 -1.21 11.42 -8.95
CA ASP A 56 -0.67 10.90 -10.23
C ASP A 56 0.84 10.67 -10.19
N LEU A 57 1.59 11.56 -9.54
CA LEU A 57 3.04 11.41 -9.38
C LEU A 57 3.39 10.26 -8.42
N ILE A 58 2.57 10.06 -7.40
CA ILE A 58 2.76 8.98 -6.42
C ILE A 58 2.42 7.63 -7.07
N ALA A 59 1.29 7.56 -7.80
CA ALA A 59 0.86 6.39 -8.55
C ALA A 59 1.86 5.96 -9.62
N GLY A 60 2.52 6.93 -10.28
CA GLY A 60 3.60 6.65 -11.21
C GLY A 60 4.80 5.89 -10.61
N ARG A 61 4.91 5.82 -9.27
CA ARG A 61 5.93 5.06 -8.56
C ARG A 61 5.43 3.72 -8.00
N ILE A 62 4.13 3.48 -8.02
CA ILE A 62 3.52 2.26 -7.48
C ILE A 62 2.89 1.48 -8.64
N PRO A 63 3.63 0.52 -9.23
CA PRO A 63 3.12 -0.24 -10.37
C PRO A 63 1.87 -1.02 -9.96
N GLY A 64 0.79 -0.88 -10.75
CA GLY A 64 -0.48 -1.55 -10.48
C GLY A 64 -1.43 -0.80 -9.53
N ARG A 65 -1.06 0.39 -9.04
CA ARG A 65 -1.97 1.27 -8.31
C ARG A 65 -2.26 2.53 -9.12
N THR A 66 -3.52 2.98 -9.06
CA THR A 66 -3.95 4.22 -9.69
C THR A 66 -3.98 5.35 -8.66
N ALA A 67 -3.90 6.59 -9.13
CA ALA A 67 -3.99 7.78 -8.28
C ALA A 67 -5.25 7.77 -7.40
N GLN A 68 -6.38 7.37 -7.97
CA GLN A 68 -7.67 7.27 -7.28
C GLN A 68 -7.64 6.26 -6.11
N VAL A 69 -6.97 5.12 -6.27
CA VAL A 69 -6.82 4.12 -5.21
C VAL A 69 -5.96 4.68 -4.06
N ILE A 70 -4.89 5.41 -4.39
CA ILE A 70 -4.00 6.01 -3.39
C ILE A 70 -4.72 7.13 -2.62
N GLU A 71 -5.46 7.98 -3.33
CA GLU A 71 -6.27 9.04 -2.73
C GLU A 71 -7.30 8.46 -1.74
N ARG A 72 -8.07 7.46 -2.18
CA ARG A 72 -9.08 6.81 -1.36
C ARG A 72 -8.46 6.08 -0.16
N PHE A 73 -7.29 5.44 -0.32
CA PHE A 73 -6.51 4.91 0.80
C PHE A 73 -6.12 5.98 1.81
N TRP A 74 -5.64 7.14 1.35
CA TRP A 74 -5.22 8.23 2.21
C TRP A 74 -6.36 8.84 3.01
N VAL A 75 -7.49 9.13 2.35
CA VAL A 75 -8.73 9.59 3.01
C VAL A 75 -9.23 8.55 4.01
N MET A 76 -9.19 7.27 3.64
CA MET A 76 -9.55 6.16 4.52
C MET A 76 -8.69 6.10 5.79
N LYS A 77 -7.37 6.19 5.62
CA LYS A 77 -6.38 6.17 6.70
C LYS A 77 -6.54 7.36 7.65
N ASN A 78 -6.88 8.54 7.12
CA ASN A 78 -7.01 9.75 7.91
C ASN A 78 -8.38 9.88 8.59
N HIS A 79 -9.47 9.34 8.03
CA HIS A 79 -10.78 9.41 8.69
C HIS A 79 -10.85 8.56 9.97
N ARG A 80 -10.01 7.53 10.13
CA ARG A 80 -9.95 6.71 11.36
C ARG A 80 -9.22 7.42 12.51
N ARG A 81 -8.67 8.61 12.29
CA ARG A 81 -7.82 9.34 13.26
C ARG A 81 -8.46 10.64 13.77
N ALA A 82 -9.72 10.91 13.43
CA ALA A 82 -10.50 12.03 13.95
C ALA A 82 -11.39 11.58 15.12
#